data_AF-A0A139P063-F1
#
_entry.id   AF-A0A139P063-F1
#
_cell.length_a   1.000
_cell.length_b   1.000
_cell.length_c   1.000
_cell.angle_alpha   90.00
_cell.angle_beta   90.00
_cell.angle_gamma   90.00
#
_symmetry.space_group_name_H-M   'P 1'
#
loop_
_entity.id
_entity.type
_entity.pdbx_description
1 polymer ?
#
loop_
_entity_poly.entity_id
_entity_poly.type
_entity_poly.pdbx_seq_one_letter_code
_entity_poly.pdbx_strand_id
1 'polypeptide(L)'
;MKSDIIVIDSKLFENEFAESGSKFTGQEFKLVLRILNPFIKVIVITQNRDLAKYGVLNKFATSRGSATQKDANDFYNKNLRPAVEEAMKEIVELRRIGNDLESNKDAYKGSLIVEETQKLLNKITTYRELTDEKIDELIDIIKQDILEKRDE
;
A
#
# COMPACT_ATOMS: atom_id res chain seq x y z
N MET A 1 -5.51 17.13 8.33
CA MET A 1 -5.35 15.77 8.89
C MET A 1 -4.65 14.92 7.84
N LYS A 2 -3.60 14.16 8.21
CA LYS A 2 -2.95 13.20 7.31
C LYS A 2 -3.46 11.81 7.68
N SER A 3 -4.05 11.08 6.73
CA SER A 3 -4.56 9.73 6.96
C SER A 3 -3.54 8.73 6.49
N ASP A 4 -3.16 7.79 7.36
CA ASP A 4 -2.21 6.71 7.02
C ASP A 4 -2.94 5.43 6.54
N ILE A 5 -4.26 5.39 6.66
CA ILE A 5 -5.11 4.27 6.22
C ILE A 5 -6.21 4.80 5.31
N ILE A 6 -6.40 4.15 4.17
CA ILE A 6 -7.43 4.47 3.16
C ILE A 6 -8.32 3.24 3.01
N VAL A 7 -9.64 3.42 3.18
CA VAL A 7 -10.63 2.39 2.86
C VAL A 7 -11.30 2.75 1.54
N ILE A 8 -11.25 1.86 0.55
CA ILE A 8 -11.71 2.12 -0.82
C ILE A 8 -12.62 1.01 -1.34
N ASP A 9 -13.64 1.37 -2.11
CA ASP A 9 -14.45 0.37 -2.82
C ASP A 9 -13.70 -0.17 -4.05
N SER A 10 -13.77 -1.48 -4.27
CA SER A 10 -13.20 -2.14 -5.46
C SER A 10 -13.64 -1.50 -6.79
N LYS A 11 -14.83 -0.90 -6.84
CA LYS A 11 -15.43 -0.32 -8.04
C LYS A 11 -15.31 1.22 -8.12
N LEU A 12 -14.36 1.83 -7.40
CA LEU A 12 -14.31 3.29 -7.29
C LEU A 12 -14.02 4.01 -8.63
N PHE A 13 -13.26 3.41 -9.55
CA PHE A 13 -12.84 4.07 -10.81
C PHE A 13 -13.50 3.48 -12.06
N GLU A 14 -14.79 3.17 -11.95
CA GLU A 14 -15.60 2.80 -13.11
C GLU A 14 -16.09 4.08 -13.83
N ASN A 15 -15.42 4.50 -14.91
CA ASN A 15 -15.96 5.55 -15.78
C ASN A 15 -17.11 4.97 -16.61
N GLU A 16 -18.30 5.55 -16.54
CA GLU A 16 -19.48 5.14 -17.32
C GLU A 16 -19.26 5.28 -18.84
N PHE A 17 -18.33 6.14 -19.25
CA PHE A 17 -18.02 6.44 -20.67
C PHE A 17 -16.75 5.75 -21.20
N ALA A 18 -16.10 4.88 -20.41
CA ALA A 18 -14.90 4.19 -20.89
C ALA A 18 -15.26 3.12 -21.94
N GLU A 19 -14.99 3.43 -23.21
CA GLU A 19 -15.04 2.46 -24.29
C GLU A 19 -13.98 1.37 -24.05
N SER A 20 -14.45 0.13 -23.92
CA SER A 20 -13.68 -1.12 -23.80
C SER A 20 -12.98 -1.42 -22.45
N GLY A 21 -13.54 -2.43 -21.76
CA GLY A 21 -12.79 -3.54 -21.16
C GLY A 21 -12.03 -3.35 -19.84
N SER A 22 -11.38 -2.21 -19.61
CA SER A 22 -10.41 -2.07 -18.51
C SER A 22 -10.76 -0.89 -17.59
N LYS A 23 -11.38 -1.20 -16.45
CA LYS A 23 -11.69 -0.24 -15.39
C LYS A 23 -10.64 -0.38 -14.29
N PHE A 24 -10.03 0.73 -13.89
CA PHE A 24 -9.07 0.74 -12.79
C PHE A 24 -9.78 0.38 -11.47
N THR A 25 -9.23 -0.57 -10.74
CA THR A 25 -9.87 -1.17 -9.57
C THR A 25 -9.25 -0.69 -8.28
N GLY A 26 -10.00 -0.82 -7.17
CA GLY A 26 -9.45 -0.54 -5.84
C GLY A 26 -8.22 -1.40 -5.50
N GLN A 27 -8.13 -2.61 -6.07
CA GLN A 27 -6.99 -3.51 -5.94
C GLN A 27 -5.74 -2.98 -6.65
N GLU A 28 -5.90 -2.48 -7.88
CA GLU A 28 -4.80 -1.87 -8.63
C GLU A 28 -4.35 -0.57 -7.94
N PHE A 29 -5.29 0.23 -7.43
CA PHE A 29 -4.97 1.39 -6.58
C PHE A 29 -4.17 1.00 -5.33
N LYS A 30 -4.57 -0.08 -4.63
CA LYS A 30 -3.82 -0.61 -3.47
C LYS A 30 -2.39 -0.98 -3.83
N LEU A 31 -2.15 -1.58 -5.00
CA LEU A 31 -0.81 -1.93 -5.46
C LEU A 31 0.04 -0.68 -5.74
N VAL A 32 -0.49 0.26 -6.53
CA VAL A 32 0.19 1.51 -6.87
C VAL A 32 0.58 2.28 -5.60
N LEU A 33 -0.37 2.47 -4.69
CA LEU A 33 -0.09 3.22 -3.44
C LEU A 33 0.94 2.53 -2.55
N ARG A 34 0.97 1.19 -2.52
CA ARG A 34 1.97 0.46 -1.75
C ARG A 34 3.39 0.66 -2.30
N ILE A 35 3.53 0.82 -3.62
CA ILE A 35 4.81 1.12 -4.28
C ILE A 35 5.21 2.58 -4.01
N LEU A 36 4.27 3.52 -4.18
CA LEU A 36 4.55 4.96 -4.05
C LEU A 36 4.76 5.41 -2.59
N ASN A 37 4.06 4.79 -1.64
CA ASN A 37 4.13 5.14 -0.23
C ASN A 37 3.87 3.92 0.67
N PRO A 38 4.91 3.19 1.09
CA PRO A 38 4.75 1.98 1.91
C PRO A 38 4.18 2.24 3.31
N PHE A 39 4.15 3.49 3.78
CA PHE A 39 3.55 3.88 5.06
C PHE A 39 2.05 4.14 4.97
N ILE A 40 1.46 4.21 3.78
CA ILE A 40 0.01 4.30 3.61
C ILE A 40 -0.53 2.88 3.37
N LYS A 41 -1.55 2.50 4.14
CA LYS A 41 -2.22 1.20 4.00
C LYS A 41 -3.57 1.37 3.33
N VAL A 42 -3.79 0.65 2.23
CA VAL A 42 -5.06 0.64 1.51
C VAL A 42 -5.82 -0.66 1.81
N ILE A 43 -7.03 -0.51 2.36
CA ILE A 43 -7.98 -1.60 2.60
C ILE A 43 -9.08 -1.50 1.54
N VAL A 44 -9.19 -2.52 0.71
CA VAL A 44 -10.21 -2.57 -0.34
C VAL A 44 -11.43 -3.32 0.18
N ILE A 45 -12.62 -2.72 0.03
CA ILE A 45 -13.90 -3.33 0.35
C ILE A 45 -14.69 -3.61 -0.94
N THR A 46 -15.48 -4.68 -0.97
CA THR A 46 -16.25 -5.04 -2.18
C THR A 46 -17.53 -5.79 -1.86
N GLN A 47 -18.55 -5.65 -2.71
CA GLN A 47 -19.72 -6.55 -2.71
C GLN A 47 -19.48 -7.82 -3.54
N ASN A 48 -18.38 -7.88 -4.32
CA ASN A 48 -18.05 -9.01 -5.16
C ASN A 48 -17.35 -10.11 -4.36
N ARG A 49 -17.99 -11.28 -4.27
CA ARG A 49 -17.50 -12.41 -3.47
C ARG A 49 -16.31 -13.14 -4.10
N ASP A 50 -16.06 -12.96 -5.39
CA ASP A 50 -15.00 -13.67 -6.13
C ASP A 50 -13.61 -13.04 -5.99
N LEU A 51 -13.52 -11.92 -5.25
CA LEU A 51 -12.29 -11.15 -5.12
C LEU A 51 -11.49 -11.46 -3.84
N ALA A 52 -11.97 -12.38 -3.00
CA ALA A 52 -11.33 -12.73 -1.72
C ALA A 52 -9.83 -13.09 -1.87
N LYS A 53 -9.45 -13.72 -2.99
CA LYS A 53 -8.06 -14.07 -3.33
C LYS A 53 -7.10 -12.88 -3.42
N TYR A 54 -7.62 -11.66 -3.58
CA TYR A 54 -6.84 -10.42 -3.64
C TYR A 54 -6.71 -9.71 -2.28
N GLY A 55 -7.12 -10.37 -1.18
CA GLY A 55 -7.05 -9.80 0.16
C GLY A 55 -7.93 -8.57 0.31
N VAL A 56 -9.16 -8.63 -0.22
CA VAL A 56 -10.19 -7.60 -0.07
C VAL A 56 -11.25 -8.05 0.94
N LEU A 57 -11.85 -7.08 1.62
CA LEU A 57 -12.90 -7.34 2.59
C LEU A 57 -14.27 -7.25 1.94
N ASN A 58 -15.20 -8.08 2.40
CA ASN A 58 -16.59 -7.94 1.98
C ASN A 58 -17.18 -6.66 2.57
N LYS A 59 -17.95 -5.96 1.75
CA LYS A 59 -18.79 -4.83 2.14
C LYS A 59 -20.11 -5.37 2.67
N PHE A 60 -20.71 -4.66 3.62
CA PHE A 60 -22.00 -5.09 4.19
C PHE A 60 -23.09 -5.06 3.11
N ALA A 61 -23.79 -6.17 2.89
CA ALA A 61 -24.88 -6.28 1.92
C ALA A 61 -26.24 -6.31 2.63
N THR A 62 -27.15 -5.40 2.28
CA THR A 62 -28.53 -5.38 2.77
C THR A 62 -29.40 -6.34 1.95
N SER A 63 -29.03 -7.62 1.82
CA SER A 63 -29.71 -8.53 0.90
C SER A 63 -31.10 -9.02 1.34
N ARG A 64 -31.63 -8.57 2.49
CA ARG A 64 -32.98 -8.91 2.97
C ARG A 64 -33.47 -7.72 3.77
N GLY A 65 -34.64 -7.15 3.45
CA GLY A 65 -35.17 -5.86 3.93
C GLY A 65 -35.40 -5.69 5.44
N SER A 66 -34.68 -6.42 6.28
CA SER A 66 -34.66 -6.39 7.75
C SER A 66 -33.28 -6.04 8.34
N ALA A 67 -32.28 -5.73 7.50
CA ALA A 67 -30.95 -5.36 7.97
C ALA A 67 -30.98 -3.99 8.67
N THR A 68 -30.53 -3.94 9.92
CA THR A 68 -30.49 -2.74 10.74
C THR A 68 -29.11 -2.07 10.71
N GLN A 69 -29.02 -0.83 11.16
CA GLN A 69 -27.73 -0.16 11.40
C GLN A 69 -26.84 -0.94 12.38
N LYS A 70 -27.45 -1.62 13.36
CA LYS A 70 -26.71 -2.46 14.31
C LYS A 70 -26.03 -3.62 13.59
N ASP A 71 -26.73 -4.29 12.67
CA ASP A 71 -26.15 -5.40 11.89
C ASP A 71 -24.98 -4.92 11.03
N ALA A 72 -25.09 -3.73 10.43
CA ALA A 72 -24.00 -3.12 9.68
C ALA A 72 -22.79 -2.80 10.58
N ASN A 73 -23.03 -2.21 11.75
CA ASN A 73 -21.98 -1.90 12.72
C ASN A 73 -21.28 -3.16 13.21
N ASP A 74 -22.04 -4.19 13.59
CA ASP A 74 -21.51 -5.48 14.04
C ASP A 74 -20.68 -6.15 12.93
N PHE A 75 -21.15 -6.07 11.68
CA PHE A 75 -20.41 -6.57 10.53
C PHE A 75 -19.06 -5.84 10.35
N TYR A 76 -19.04 -4.51 10.35
CA TYR A 76 -17.78 -3.77 10.17
C TYR A 76 -16.85 -3.88 11.40
N ASN A 77 -17.41 -3.95 12.61
CA ASN A 77 -16.64 -4.23 13.83
C ASN A 77 -15.99 -5.61 13.78
N LYS A 78 -16.65 -6.60 13.17
CA LYS A 78 -16.10 -7.95 13.04
C LYS A 78 -15.08 -8.07 11.92
N ASN A 79 -15.26 -7.36 10.80
CA ASN A 79 -14.49 -7.61 9.57
C ASN A 79 -13.50 -6.48 9.24
N LEU A 80 -13.91 -5.21 9.37
CA LEU A 80 -13.08 -4.06 8.98
C LEU A 80 -12.19 -3.59 10.14
N ARG A 81 -12.73 -3.53 11.36
CA ARG A 81 -11.98 -3.06 12.52
C ARG A 81 -10.68 -3.84 12.76
N PRO A 82 -10.64 -5.19 12.72
CA PRO A 82 -9.37 -5.92 12.88
C PRO A 82 -8.36 -5.59 11.77
N ALA A 83 -8.82 -5.38 10.54
CA ALA A 83 -7.93 -5.01 9.43
C ALA A 83 -7.35 -3.59 9.58
N VAL A 84 -8.14 -2.66 10.15
CA VAL A 84 -7.65 -1.32 10.49
C VAL A 84 -6.64 -1.39 11.63
N GLU A 85 -6.92 -2.15 12.69
CA GLU A 85 -6.02 -2.33 13.83
C GLU A 85 -4.67 -2.95 13.40
N GLU A 86 -4.70 -3.97 12.52
CA GLU A 86 -3.47 -4.55 11.97
C GLU A 86 -2.71 -3.55 11.08
N ALA A 87 -3.41 -2.82 10.21
CA ALA A 87 -2.78 -1.79 9.39
C ALA A 87 -2.10 -0.71 10.25
N MET A 88 -2.74 -0.28 11.34
CA MET A 88 -2.15 0.66 12.30
C MET A 88 -0.85 0.11 12.91
N LYS A 89 -0.87 -1.16 13.34
CA LYS A 89 0.31 -1.82 13.91
C LYS A 89 1.45 -1.89 12.90
N GLU A 90 1.18 -2.34 11.67
CA GLU A 90 2.18 -2.41 10.60
C GLU A 90 2.80 -1.05 10.27
N ILE A 91 1.99 0.03 10.26
CA ILE A 91 2.49 1.39 10.01
C ILE A 91 3.46 1.82 11.12
N VAL A 92 3.09 1.59 12.38
CA VAL A 92 3.93 1.94 13.53
C VAL A 92 5.22 1.15 13.54
N GLU A 93 5.16 -0.15 13.25
CA GLU A 93 6.32 -1.02 13.16
C GLU A 93 7.28 -0.58 12.04
N LEU A 94 6.75 -0.34 10.83
CA LEU A 94 7.57 0.08 9.70
C LEU A 94 8.25 1.44 9.96
N ARG A 95 7.57 2.37 10.64
CA ARG A 95 8.16 3.65 11.05
C ARG A 95 9.30 3.46 12.04
N ARG A 96 9.16 2.56 13.03
CA ARG A 96 10.22 2.26 13.98
C ARG A 96 11.44 1.66 13.28
N ILE A 97 11.23 0.65 12.44
CA ILE A 97 12.30 0.02 11.66
C ILE A 97 12.99 1.05 10.75
N GLY A 98 12.24 1.93 10.10
CA GLY A 98 12.80 3.00 9.28
C GLY A 98 13.68 3.98 10.08
N ASN A 99 13.25 4.34 11.30
CA ASN A 99 14.04 5.19 12.20
C ASN A 99 15.31 4.47 12.69
N ASP A 100 15.23 3.18 13.00
CA ASP A 100 16.38 2.38 13.38
C ASP A 100 17.37 2.26 12.22
N LEU A 101 16.87 2.07 11.00
CA LEU A 101 17.69 2.03 9.78
C LEU A 101 18.43 3.36 9.57
N GLU A 102 17.75 4.50 9.69
CA GLU A 102 18.37 5.82 9.58
C GLU A 102 19.39 6.08 10.71
N SER A 103 19.08 5.67 11.94
CA SER A 103 19.98 5.83 13.09
C SER A 103 21.27 5.02 12.92
N ASN A 104 21.21 3.90 12.21
CA ASN A 104 22.34 3.01 11.95
C ASN A 104 23.03 3.29 10.60
N LYS A 105 22.70 4.39 9.90
CA LYS A 105 23.19 4.65 8.53
C LYS A 105 24.70 4.58 8.37
N ASP A 106 25.46 5.04 9.37
CA ASP A 106 26.91 5.07 9.30
C ASP A 106 27.52 3.66 9.30
N ALA A 107 26.85 2.69 9.93
CA ALA A 107 27.26 1.28 9.91
C ALA A 107 27.02 0.61 8.55
N TYR A 108 26.17 1.20 7.70
CA TYR A 108 25.83 0.71 6.37
C TYR A 108 26.42 1.56 5.24
N LYS A 109 27.33 2.48 5.56
CA LYS A 109 27.98 3.35 4.58
C LYS A 109 28.67 2.53 3.49
N GLY A 110 28.36 2.81 2.23
CA GLY A 110 28.81 2.03 1.08
C GLY A 110 27.84 0.94 0.63
N SER A 111 26.73 0.72 1.34
CA SER A 111 25.62 -0.12 0.88
C SER A 111 24.64 0.70 0.05
N LEU A 112 24.72 0.58 -1.28
CA LEU A 112 23.80 1.25 -2.21
C LEU A 112 22.33 0.95 -1.89
N ILE A 113 22.00 -0.29 -1.51
CA ILE A 113 20.64 -0.70 -1.13
C ILE A 113 20.13 0.07 0.10
N VAL A 114 20.95 0.20 1.15
CA VAL A 114 20.55 0.89 2.38
C VAL A 114 20.46 2.39 2.13
N GLU A 115 21.42 2.95 1.41
CA GLU A 115 21.44 4.37 1.06
C GLU A 115 20.24 4.78 0.19
N GLU A 116 19.88 4.01 -0.83
CA GLU A 116 18.67 4.27 -1.64
C GLU A 116 17.38 4.06 -0.84
N THR A 117 17.33 3.05 0.02
CA THR A 117 16.18 2.83 0.91
C THR A 117 15.98 4.03 1.84
N GLN A 118 17.05 4.52 2.48
CA GLN A 118 16.99 5.71 3.34
C GLN A 118 16.60 6.96 2.56
N LYS A 119 17.13 7.15 1.34
CA LYS A 119 16.71 8.25 0.45
C LYS A 119 15.21 8.16 0.15
N LEU A 120 14.67 6.98 -0.13
CA LEU A 120 13.23 6.79 -0.36
C LEU A 120 12.41 7.07 0.91
N LEU A 121 12.79 6.52 2.07
CA LEU A 121 12.11 6.76 3.35
C LEU A 121 12.09 8.25 3.72
N ASN A 122 13.22 8.94 3.53
CA ASN A 122 13.34 10.38 3.76
C ASN A 122 12.53 11.19 2.73
N LYS A 123 12.53 10.81 1.45
CA LYS A 123 11.69 11.45 0.39
C LYS A 123 10.19 11.22 0.59
N ILE A 124 9.75 10.14 1.24
CA ILE A 124 8.32 9.93 1.54
C ILE A 124 7.77 10.97 2.55
N THR A 125 8.63 11.68 3.30
CA THR A 125 8.20 12.83 4.12
C THR A 125 7.89 14.08 3.29
N THR A 126 8.39 14.17 2.05
CA THR A 126 8.21 15.31 1.13
C THR A 126 7.95 14.78 -0.29
N TYR A 127 6.69 14.61 -0.66
CA TYR A 127 6.26 14.05 -1.94
C TYR A 127 7.10 14.52 -3.15
N ARG A 128 7.68 13.57 -3.88
CA ARG A 128 7.78 13.57 -5.34
C ARG A 128 7.95 12.13 -5.85
N GLU A 129 6.81 11.57 -6.25
CA GLU A 129 6.53 10.39 -7.08
C GLU A 129 7.74 9.58 -7.58
N LEU A 130 7.71 8.26 -7.32
CA LEU A 130 8.45 7.25 -8.09
C LEU A 130 7.85 7.20 -9.49
N THR A 131 8.36 8.05 -10.40
CA THR A 131 8.06 7.95 -11.83
C THR A 131 8.76 6.72 -12.41
N ASP A 132 8.32 6.28 -13.59
CA ASP A 132 8.92 5.13 -14.27
C ASP A 132 10.43 5.34 -14.47
N GLU A 133 10.86 6.57 -14.76
CA GLU A 133 12.30 6.88 -14.89
C GLU A 133 13.08 6.65 -13.59
N LYS A 134 12.47 6.91 -12.42
CA LYS A 134 13.11 6.68 -11.11
C LYS A 134 13.12 5.21 -10.72
N ILE A 135 12.15 4.42 -11.18
CA ILE A 135 12.13 2.97 -11.00
C ILE A 135 13.22 2.33 -11.84
N ASP A 136 13.38 2.77 -13.10
CA ASP A 136 14.47 2.33 -13.98
C ASP A 136 15.84 2.70 -13.40
N GLU A 137 15.98 3.91 -12.85
CA GLU A 137 17.21 4.36 -12.17
C GLU A 137 17.55 3.48 -10.95
N LEU A 138 16.55 3.09 -10.16
CA LEU A 138 16.70 2.15 -9.03
C LEU A 138 17.10 0.74 -9.50
N ILE A 139 16.48 0.25 -10.57
CA ILE A 139 16.79 -1.05 -11.15
C ILE A 139 18.23 -1.08 -11.65
N ASP A 140 18.70 -0.01 -12.29
CA ASP A 140 20.06 0.06 -12.81
C ASP A 140 21.10 0.20 -11.70
N ILE A 141 20.80 0.94 -10.62
CA ILE A 141 21.64 0.97 -9.41
C ILE A 141 21.77 -0.42 -8.78
N ILE A 142 20.66 -1.17 -8.66
CA ILE A 142 20.67 -2.53 -8.10
C ILE A 142 21.49 -3.48 -8.99
N LYS A 143 21.37 -3.37 -10.32
CA LYS A 143 22.19 -4.17 -11.24
C LYS A 143 23.68 -3.86 -11.05
N GLN A 144 24.05 -2.59 -10.93
CA GLN A 144 25.44 -2.18 -10.73
C GLN A 144 26.00 -2.71 -9.40
N ASP A 145 25.28 -2.58 -8.28
CA ASP A 145 25.74 -3.04 -6.95
C ASP A 145 25.86 -4.57 -6.85
N ILE A 146 25.12 -5.32 -7.67
CA ILE A 146 25.21 -6.79 -7.77
C ILE A 146 26.34 -7.22 -8.72
N LEU A 147 26.62 -6.43 -9.75
CA LEU A 147 27.67 -6.72 -10.75
C LEU A 147 29.06 -6.34 -10.24
N GLU A 148 29.22 -5.22 -9.53
CA GLU A 148 30.50 -4.81 -8.93
C GLU A 148 31.00 -5.81 -7.87
N LYS A 149 30.09 -6.52 -7.18
CA LYS A 149 30.42 -7.59 -6.22
C LYS A 149 30.79 -8.94 -6.85
N ARG A 150 30.80 -9.06 -8.19
CA ARG A 150 31.21 -10.28 -8.90
C ARG A 150 32.62 -10.21 -9.48
N ASP A 151 33.22 -9.02 -9.48
CA ASP A 151 34.58 -8.78 -9.97
C ASP A 151 35.62 -8.65 -8.84
N GLU A 152 35.25 -8.99 -7.59
CA GLU A 152 36.14 -9.24 -6.44
C GLU A 152 36.13 -10.73 -6.05
#